data_AF-A0A9D2KW49-F1
#
_entry.id   AF-A0A9D2KW49-F1
#
_cell.length_a   1.000
_cell.length_b   1.000
_cell.length_c   1.000
_cell.angle_alpha   90.00
_cell.angle_beta   90.00
_cell.angle_gamma   90.00
#
_symmetry.space_group_name_H-M   'P 1'
#
loop_
_entity.id
_entity.type
_entity.pdbx_description
1 polymer ?
#
loop_
_entity_poly.entity_id
_entity_poly.type
_entity_poly.pdbx_seq_one_letter_code
_entity_poly.pdbx_strand_id
1 'polypeptide(L)'
;MNLITNKRGSILPLLLVGLFLTQLCFFSVCYIYKNQAETYQLLKEHYQSQSMLLMTEQFIKEGEKENVYSYNIGDVSVSYERDRIILTSCLNTGYQGNLIITIEE
;
A
#
# COMPACT_ATOMS: atom_id res chain seq x y z
N MET A 1 49.05 -27.40 -41.15
CA MET A 1 48.22 -27.66 -39.96
C MET A 1 47.35 -26.44 -39.74
N ASN A 2 46.22 -26.35 -40.44
CA ASN A 2 45.32 -25.19 -40.36
C ASN A 2 44.15 -25.55 -39.45
N LEU A 3 44.19 -25.07 -38.22
CA LEU A 3 43.06 -25.12 -37.30
C LEU A 3 42.03 -24.08 -37.80
N ILE A 4 41.05 -24.54 -38.59
CA ILE A 4 39.88 -23.72 -38.93
C ILE A 4 39.09 -23.55 -37.63
N THR A 5 39.33 -22.44 -36.93
CA THR A 5 38.53 -22.05 -35.78
C THR A 5 37.13 -21.69 -36.27
N ASN A 6 36.19 -22.62 -36.09
CA ASN A 6 34.80 -22.42 -36.45
C ASN A 6 34.15 -21.39 -35.53
N LYS A 7 34.28 -20.10 -35.88
CA LYS A 7 33.71 -18.96 -35.14
C LYS A 7 32.16 -18.94 -35.09
N ARG A 8 31.47 -19.81 -35.84
CA ARG A 8 30.00 -19.85 -35.91
C ARG A 8 29.34 -20.57 -34.74
N GLY A 9 30.05 -21.45 -34.03
CA GLY A 9 29.51 -22.16 -32.85
C GLY A 9 29.38 -21.29 -31.59
N SER A 10 30.07 -20.15 -31.54
CA SER A 10 30.12 -19.26 -30.36
C SER A 10 28.95 -18.28 -30.27
N ILE A 11 28.13 -18.15 -31.32
CA ILE A 11 27.06 -17.14 -31.40
C ILE A 11 25.82 -17.61 -30.63
N LEU A 12 25.49 -18.90 -30.71
CA LEU A 12 24.30 -19.46 -30.07
C LEU A 12 24.33 -19.35 -28.52
N PRO A 13 25.44 -19.69 -27.82
CA PRO A 13 25.52 -19.49 -26.38
C PRO A 13 25.38 -18.02 -25.98
N LEU A 14 25.96 -17.11 -26.78
CA LEU A 14 25.91 -15.67 -26.51
C LEU A 14 24.50 -15.09 -26.70
N LEU A 15 23.76 -15.56 -27.70
CA LEU A 15 22.34 -15.21 -27.90
C LEU A 15 21.46 -15.76 -26.78
N LEU A 16 21.69 -17.00 -26.33
CA LEU A 16 20.93 -17.58 -25.22
C LEU A 16 21.15 -16.82 -23.91
N VAL A 17 22.39 -16.45 -23.60
CA VAL A 17 22.72 -15.60 -22.45
C VAL A 17 22.08 -14.22 -22.60
N GLY A 18 22.13 -13.62 -23.79
CA GLY A 18 21.48 -12.34 -24.06
C GLY A 18 19.95 -12.38 -23.86
N LEU A 19 19.29 -13.43 -24.34
CA LEU A 19 17.86 -13.65 -24.13
C LEU A 19 17.52 -13.85 -22.65
N PHE A 20 18.32 -14.65 -21.95
CA PHE A 20 18.16 -14.88 -20.52
C PHE A 20 18.29 -13.58 -19.70
N LEU A 21 19.33 -12.78 -19.98
CA LEU A 21 19.52 -11.48 -19.33
C LEU A 21 18.37 -10.51 -19.66
N THR A 22 17.90 -10.50 -20.90
CA THR A 22 16.76 -9.65 -21.31
C THR A 22 15.48 -10.06 -20.56
N GLN A 23 15.22 -11.37 -20.43
CA GLN A 23 14.09 -11.88 -19.66
C GLN A 23 14.22 -11.51 -18.17
N LEU A 24 15.40 -11.69 -17.57
CA LEU A 24 15.64 -11.29 -16.18
C LEU A 24 15.38 -9.80 -15.97
N CYS A 25 15.90 -8.93 -16.84
CA CYS A 25 15.66 -7.50 -16.76
C CYS A 25 14.17 -7.16 -16.90
N PHE A 26 13.49 -7.75 -17.89
CA PHE A 26 12.07 -7.51 -18.12
C PHE A 26 11.22 -7.92 -16.91
N PHE A 27 11.39 -9.14 -16.39
CA PHE A 27 10.65 -9.60 -15.22
C PHE A 27 10.98 -8.82 -13.95
N SER A 28 12.24 -8.40 -13.78
CA SER A 28 12.64 -7.56 -12.66
C SER A 28 11.90 -6.23 -12.68
N VAL A 29 11.83 -5.58 -13.85
CA VAL A 29 11.06 -4.33 -14.00
C VAL A 29 9.57 -4.56 -13.70
N CYS A 30 8.95 -5.60 -14.28
CA CYS A 30 7.55 -5.92 -13.99
C CYS A 30 7.30 -6.14 -12.49
N TYR A 31 8.18 -6.85 -11.80
CA TYR A 31 8.06 -7.11 -10.38
C TYR A 31 8.20 -5.83 -9.53
N ILE A 32 9.17 -4.97 -9.89
CA ILE A 32 9.33 -3.67 -9.23
C ILE A 32 8.07 -2.82 -9.39
N TYR A 33 7.51 -2.74 -10.60
CA TYR A 33 6.28 -1.98 -10.83
C TYR A 33 5.08 -2.55 -10.06
N LYS A 34 4.96 -3.88 -9.99
CA LYS A 34 3.92 -4.52 -9.18
C LYS A 34 4.04 -4.13 -7.70
N ASN A 35 5.24 -4.24 -7.14
CA ASN A 35 5.48 -3.87 -5.74
C ASN A 35 5.23 -2.38 -5.49
N GLN A 36 5.63 -1.51 -6.41
CA GLN A 36 5.34 -0.07 -6.32
C GLN A 36 3.83 0.17 -6.32
N ALA A 37 3.08 -0.44 -7.24
CA ALA A 37 1.62 -0.30 -7.30
C ALA A 37 0.94 -0.76 -6.01
N GLU A 38 1.35 -1.91 -5.47
CA GLU A 38 0.84 -2.41 -4.18
C GLU A 38 1.17 -1.46 -3.02
N THR A 39 2.37 -0.89 -3.00
CA THR A 39 2.78 0.09 -1.99
C THR A 39 1.94 1.38 -2.10
N TYR A 40 1.72 1.87 -3.32
CA TYR A 40 0.88 3.06 -3.55
C TYR A 40 -0.57 2.84 -3.14
N GLN A 41 -1.11 1.63 -3.38
CA GLN A 41 -2.45 1.26 -2.93
C GLN A 41 -2.54 1.32 -1.40
N LEU A 42 -1.60 0.70 -0.69
CA LEU A 42 -1.55 0.71 0.77
C LEU A 42 -1.40 2.14 1.32
N LEU A 43 -0.53 2.95 0.70
CA LEU A 43 -0.30 4.33 1.09
C LEU A 43 -1.57 5.18 0.91
N LYS A 44 -2.28 5.00 -0.21
CA LYS A 44 -3.56 5.67 -0.46
C LYS A 44 -4.59 5.30 0.59
N GLU A 45 -4.74 4.01 0.90
CA GLU A 45 -5.67 3.52 1.93
C GLU A 45 -5.33 4.08 3.30
N HIS A 46 -4.04 4.12 3.66
CA HIS A 46 -3.57 4.73 4.89
C HIS A 46 -3.99 6.20 5.01
N TYR A 47 -3.76 7.01 3.97
CA TYR A 47 -4.16 8.42 3.97
C TYR A 47 -5.67 8.64 3.99
N GLN A 48 -6.42 7.80 3.28
CA GLN A 48 -7.89 7.85 3.31
C GLN A 48 -8.42 7.57 4.72
N SER A 49 -7.92 6.50 5.34
CA SER A 49 -8.22 6.13 6.72
C SER A 49 -7.87 7.25 7.70
N GLN A 50 -6.65 7.79 7.62
CA GLN A 50 -6.19 8.87 8.50
C GLN A 50 -7.05 10.13 8.34
N SER A 51 -7.43 10.48 7.11
CA SER A 51 -8.29 11.63 6.85
C SER A 51 -9.66 11.46 7.48
N MET A 52 -10.27 10.28 7.37
CA MET A 52 -11.55 9.98 8.04
C MET A 52 -11.44 10.12 9.55
N LEU A 53 -10.40 9.54 10.16
CA LEU A 53 -10.17 9.62 11.61
C LEU A 53 -10.05 11.07 12.09
N LEU A 54 -9.29 11.91 11.37
CA LEU A 54 -9.12 13.33 11.71
C LEU A 54 -10.41 14.14 11.52
N MET A 55 -11.18 13.85 10.48
CA MET A 55 -12.49 14.49 10.28
C MET A 55 -13.46 14.10 11.40
N THR A 56 -13.49 12.82 11.80
CA THR A 56 -14.32 12.35 12.91
C THR A 56 -13.89 12.98 14.23
N GLU A 57 -12.59 13.08 14.50
CA GLU A 57 -12.07 13.80 15.66
C GLU A 57 -12.58 15.25 15.70
N GLN A 58 -12.55 15.93 14.56
CA GLN A 58 -13.03 17.31 14.46
C GLN A 58 -14.54 17.42 14.72
N PHE A 59 -15.36 16.51 14.16
CA PHE A 59 -16.80 16.48 14.45
C PHE A 59 -17.10 16.25 15.93
N ILE A 60 -16.33 15.35 16.57
CA ILE A 60 -16.45 15.11 18.01
C ILE A 60 -16.08 16.37 18.81
N LYS A 61 -15.05 17.12 18.41
CA LYS A 61 -14.67 18.41 19.02
C LYS A 61 -15.74 19.48 18.82
N GLU A 62 -16.45 19.45 17.71
CA GLU A 62 -17.58 20.35 17.41
C GLU A 62 -18.86 19.99 18.20
N GLY A 63 -18.83 18.88 18.92
CA GLY A 63 -19.90 18.47 19.84
C GLY A 63 -20.85 17.42 19.26
N GLU A 64 -20.61 16.94 18.04
CA GLU A 64 -21.32 15.78 17.51
C GLU A 64 -20.87 14.52 18.26
N LYS A 65 -21.82 13.71 18.73
CA LYS A 65 -21.54 12.45 19.42
C LYS A 65 -22.31 11.33 18.79
N GLU A 66 -21.72 10.75 17.75
CA GLU A 66 -22.21 9.53 17.14
C GLU A 66 -21.26 8.37 17.44
N ASN A 67 -21.82 7.16 17.56
CA ASN A 67 -21.02 5.96 17.76
C ASN A 67 -20.39 5.47 16.44
N VAL A 68 -20.94 5.89 15.29
CA VAL A 68 -20.47 5.51 13.96
C VAL A 68 -20.66 6.69 13.01
N TYR A 69 -19.59 7.11 12.35
CA TYR A 69 -19.60 8.11 11.29
C TYR A 69 -19.40 7.42 9.95
N SER A 70 -20.38 7.54 9.05
CA SER A 70 -20.32 6.92 7.73
C SER A 70 -19.80 7.88 6.66
N TYR A 71 -18.83 7.41 5.90
CA TYR A 71 -18.26 8.12 4.75
C TYR A 71 -18.42 7.26 3.49
N ASN A 72 -18.36 7.87 2.31
CA ASN A 72 -18.50 7.14 1.04
C ASN A 72 -17.45 6.03 0.82
N ILE A 73 -16.32 6.13 1.53
CA ILE A 73 -15.16 5.25 1.39
C ILE A 73 -15.04 4.23 2.54
N GLY A 74 -15.94 4.27 3.52
CA GLY A 74 -15.96 3.41 4.69
C GLY A 74 -16.56 4.09 5.92
N ASP A 75 -16.47 3.45 7.07
CA ASP A 75 -17.04 3.94 8.33
C ASP A 75 -15.96 4.18 9.39
N VAL A 76 -16.23 5.06 10.35
CA VAL A 76 -15.44 5.23 11.58
C VAL A 76 -16.31 4.91 12.77
N SER A 77 -15.94 3.89 13.55
CA SER A 77 -16.58 3.60 14.82
C SER A 77 -15.88 4.31 15.97
N VAL A 78 -16.66 4.76 16.95
CA VAL A 78 -16.21 5.54 18.10
C VAL A 78 -16.51 4.75 19.37
N SER A 79 -15.49 4.55 20.20
CA SER A 79 -15.61 3.95 21.52
C SER A 79 -15.16 4.96 22.58
N TYR A 80 -16.06 5.30 23.49
CA TYR A 80 -15.79 6.21 24.59
C TYR A 80 -15.39 5.40 25.83
N GLU A 81 -14.13 5.53 26.25
CA GLU A 81 -13.62 5.02 27.53
C GLU A 81 -13.52 6.17 28.56
N ARG A 82 -13.10 5.87 29.80
CA ARG A 82 -13.12 6.87 30.90
C ARG A 82 -12.16 8.04 30.68
N ASP A 83 -11.00 7.78 30.10
CA ASP A 83 -9.87 8.70 29.94
C ASP A 83 -9.50 8.94 28.47
N ARG A 84 -10.19 8.27 27.54
CA ARG A 84 -9.85 8.30 26.12
C ARG A 84 -11.02 7.98 25.21
N ILE A 85 -10.92 8.44 23.98
CA ILE A 85 -11.83 8.14 22.87
C ILE A 85 -11.03 7.35 21.84
N ILE A 86 -11.53 6.19 21.43
CA ILE A 86 -10.92 5.33 20.42
C ILE A 86 -11.74 5.45 19.14
N LEU A 87 -11.11 5.93 18.09
CA LEU A 87 -11.65 5.97 16.73
C LEU A 87 -11.06 4.83 15.93
N THR A 88 -11.91 4.04 15.29
CA THR A 88 -11.51 2.91 14.44
C THR A 88 -12.13 3.10 13.06
N SER A 89 -11.31 3.39 12.05
CA SER A 89 -11.74 3.46 10.66
C SER A 89 -11.73 2.06 10.03
N CYS A 90 -12.72 1.80 9.18
CA CYS A 90 -12.79 0.62 8.34
C CYS A 90 -13.16 1.07 6.92
N LEU A 91 -12.19 1.00 6.00
CA LEU A 91 -12.44 1.27 4.59
C LEU A 91 -13.21 0.14 3.93
N ASN A 92 -13.88 0.43 2.81
CA ASN A 92 -14.59 -0.58 2.00
C ASN A 92 -13.66 -1.68 1.46
N THR A 93 -12.35 -1.41 1.39
CA THR A 93 -11.34 -2.40 1.00
C THR A 93 -10.96 -3.36 2.13
N GLY A 94 -11.44 -3.11 3.36
CA GLY A 94 -11.10 -3.87 4.56
C GLY A 94 -9.88 -3.32 5.32
N TYR A 95 -9.21 -2.28 4.80
CA TYR A 95 -8.14 -1.60 5.54
C TYR A 95 -8.69 -0.94 6.81
N GLN A 96 -7.99 -1.12 7.93
CA GLN A 96 -8.37 -0.57 9.23
C GLN A 96 -7.26 0.31 9.80
N GLY A 97 -7.65 1.40 10.46
CA GLY A 97 -6.76 2.30 11.17
C GLY A 97 -7.38 2.77 12.47
N ASN A 98 -6.55 3.04 13.48
CA ASN A 98 -7.03 3.46 14.79
C ASN A 98 -6.37 4.79 15.18
N LEU A 99 -7.15 5.65 15.84
CA LEU A 99 -6.67 6.87 16.48
C LEU A 99 -7.20 6.90 17.92
N ILE A 100 -6.30 7.13 18.88
CA ILE A 100 -6.65 7.24 20.29
C ILE A 100 -6.49 8.71 20.69
N ILE A 101 -7.56 9.29 21.20
CA ILE A 101 -7.60 10.66 21.71
C ILE A 101 -7.66 10.58 23.23
N THR A 102 -6.64 11.09 23.92
CA THR A 102 -6.64 11.18 25.38
C THR A 102 -7.39 12.44 25.79
N ILE A 103 -8.29 12.33 26.76
CA ILE A 103 -8.99 13.47 27.33
C ILE A 103 -8.12 13.98 28.49
N GLU A 104 -7.39 15.08 28.27
CA GLU A 104 -6.70 15.77 29.38
C GLU A 104 -7.77 16.51 30.22
N GLU A 105 -7.80 16.22 31.53
CA GLU A 105 -8.67 16.89 32.53
C GLU A 105 -8.28 18.35 32.78
#